data_AF-A0A4Q5QEI6-F1
#
_entry.id   AF-A0A4Q5QEI6-F1
#
_cell.length_a   1.000
_cell.length_b   1.000
_cell.length_c   1.000
_cell.angle_alpha   90.00
_cell.angle_beta   90.00
_cell.angle_gamma   90.00
#
_symmetry.space_group_name_H-M   'P 1'
#
loop_
_entity.id
_entity.type
_entity.pdbx_description
1 polymer ?
#
loop_
_entity_poly.entity_id
_entity_poly.type
_entity_poly.pdbx_seq_one_letter_code
_entity_poly.pdbx_strand_id
1 'polypeptide(L)'
;MLSKFETAIVGINFMVGPDPDASNYFSSTEIAAKTGGGQNTMQYANPEVDRLLQQGASELDRAKRIPIYQKLQQVLREDLAFLPQHQYALIEGTKGKLKGYEPDINVRLNTWNLASWHWA
;
A
#
# COMPACT_ATOMS: atom_id res chain seq x y z
N MET A 1 6.49 3.51 -16.58
CA MET A 1 6.30 2.32 -17.44
C MET A 1 4.81 2.25 -17.77
N LEU A 2 4.44 2.22 -19.05
CA LEU A 2 3.03 2.07 -19.44
C LEU A 2 2.66 0.60 -19.27
N SER A 3 1.65 0.28 -18.44
CA SER A 3 1.14 -1.09 -18.36
C SER A 3 0.51 -1.48 -19.70
N LYS A 4 0.89 -2.66 -20.23
CA LYS A 4 0.44 -3.19 -21.54
C LYS A 4 -0.22 -4.57 -21.41
N PHE A 5 -0.72 -4.90 -20.23
CA PHE A 5 -1.33 -6.20 -19.93
C PHE A 5 -2.83 -6.01 -19.66
N GLU A 6 -3.68 -6.91 -20.14
CA GLU A 6 -5.10 -6.92 -19.75
C GLU A 6 -5.26 -7.32 -18.28
N THR A 7 -4.41 -8.23 -17.78
CA THR A 7 -4.35 -8.64 -16.38
C THR A 7 -2.94 -9.11 -16.06
N ALA A 8 -2.47 -8.85 -14.84
CA ALA A 8 -1.21 -9.37 -14.32
C ALA A 8 -1.37 -9.75 -12.86
N ILE A 9 -0.72 -10.85 -12.45
CA ILE A 9 -0.55 -11.18 -11.03
C ILE A 9 0.65 -10.40 -10.53
N VAL A 10 0.42 -9.54 -9.55
CA VAL A 10 1.44 -8.65 -8.99
C VAL A 10 1.41 -8.69 -7.47
N GLY A 11 2.57 -8.45 -6.86
CA GLY A 11 2.63 -8.09 -5.45
C GLY A 11 2.44 -6.58 -5.30
N ILE A 12 1.49 -6.17 -4.47
CA ILE A 12 1.26 -4.75 -4.17
C ILE A 12 1.48 -4.53 -2.68
N ASN A 13 2.32 -3.55 -2.35
CA ASN A 13 2.44 -3.03 -1.01
C ASN A 13 1.93 -1.59 -1.02
N PHE A 14 0.71 -1.38 -0.51
CA PHE A 14 0.07 -0.06 -0.48
C PHE A 14 0.69 0.87 0.57
N MET A 15 1.52 0.36 1.48
CA MET A 15 1.99 1.11 2.64
C MET A 15 3.25 1.91 2.36
N VAL A 16 3.19 3.21 2.63
CA VAL A 16 4.35 4.06 2.93
C VAL A 16 4.30 4.37 4.42
N GLY A 17 4.83 3.46 5.25
CA GLY A 17 4.70 3.55 6.70
C GLY A 17 3.29 3.17 7.20
N PRO A 18 2.89 3.59 8.42
CA PRO A 18 1.66 3.13 9.07
C PRO A 18 0.36 3.82 8.59
N ASP A 19 0.44 4.73 7.61
CA ASP A 19 -0.71 5.51 7.14
C ASP A 19 -1.55 4.71 6.10
N PRO A 20 -2.89 4.71 6.19
CA PRO A 20 -3.75 3.97 5.25
C PRO A 20 -3.90 4.62 3.87
N ASP A 21 -3.27 5.77 3.60
CA ASP A 21 -3.36 6.44 2.31
C ASP A 21 -2.74 5.63 1.17
N ALA A 22 -3.61 5.18 0.25
CA ALA A 22 -3.25 4.41 -0.92
C ALA A 22 -3.37 5.25 -2.22
N SER A 23 -3.35 6.58 -2.13
CA SER A 23 -3.53 7.48 -3.27
C SER A 23 -2.59 7.16 -4.44
N ASN A 24 -1.34 6.83 -4.15
CA ASN A 24 -0.33 6.47 -5.16
C ASN A 24 -0.77 5.32 -6.09
N TYR A 25 -1.65 4.44 -5.62
CA TYR A 25 -2.10 3.26 -6.35
C TYR A 25 -3.50 3.39 -6.96
N PHE A 26 -4.37 4.24 -6.39
CA PHE A 26 -5.79 4.29 -6.77
C PHE A 26 -6.27 5.66 -7.27
N SER A 27 -5.53 6.74 -7.02
CA SER A 27 -5.88 8.06 -7.57
C SER A 27 -5.75 8.04 -9.09
N SER A 28 -6.70 8.66 -9.78
CA SER A 28 -6.65 8.82 -11.23
C SER A 28 -5.50 9.72 -11.70
N THR A 29 -4.96 10.57 -10.82
CA THR A 29 -3.78 11.41 -11.07
C THR A 29 -2.47 10.63 -11.03
N GLU A 30 -2.47 9.43 -10.47
CA GLU A 30 -1.29 8.57 -10.32
C GLU A 30 -1.17 7.54 -11.46
N ILE A 31 -1.96 7.74 -12.52
CA ILE A 31 -1.91 6.94 -13.74
C ILE A 31 -0.71 7.40 -14.58
N ALA A 32 0.39 6.66 -14.49
CA ALA A 32 1.62 6.97 -15.23
C ALA A 32 1.43 7.09 -16.74
N ALA A 33 0.42 6.44 -17.30
CA ALA A 33 0.08 6.56 -18.72
C ALA A 33 -0.52 7.91 -19.12
N LYS A 34 -1.12 8.64 -18.17
CA LYS A 34 -1.74 9.95 -18.39
C LYS A 34 -0.84 11.09 -17.91
N THR A 35 -0.15 10.91 -16.80
CA THR A 35 0.59 11.98 -16.11
C THR A 35 2.10 11.87 -16.26
N GLY A 36 2.61 10.76 -16.77
CA GLY A 36 4.05 10.49 -16.87
C GLY A 36 4.69 9.95 -15.58
N GLY A 37 3.92 9.79 -14.49
CA GLY A 37 4.38 9.26 -13.20
C GLY A 37 3.25 8.64 -12.35
N GLY A 38 3.60 8.04 -11.20
CA GLY A 38 2.66 7.40 -10.29
C GLY A 38 2.62 5.87 -10.37
N GLN A 39 1.96 5.22 -9.41
CA GLN A 39 1.92 3.75 -9.25
C GLN A 39 0.56 3.12 -9.61
N ASN A 40 -0.42 3.90 -10.08
CA ASN A 40 -1.69 3.36 -10.58
C ASN A 40 -1.49 2.75 -11.98
N THR A 41 -0.84 1.59 -12.00
CA THR A 41 -0.54 0.82 -13.22
C THR A 41 -1.77 0.10 -13.79
N MET A 42 -2.82 -0.03 -12.98
CA MET A 42 -4.15 -0.53 -13.37
C MET A 42 -4.89 0.48 -14.27
N GLN A 43 -4.45 1.75 -14.27
CA GLN A 43 -5.12 2.86 -14.95
C GLN A 43 -6.57 3.06 -14.47
N TYR A 44 -6.88 2.62 -13.25
CA TYR A 44 -8.19 2.73 -12.64
C TYR A 44 -8.50 4.20 -12.37
N ALA A 45 -9.72 4.64 -12.72
CA ALA A 45 -10.16 6.01 -12.51
C ALA A 45 -11.63 6.00 -12.11
N ASN A 46 -11.92 6.46 -10.89
CA ASN A 46 -13.27 6.65 -10.39
C ASN A 46 -13.32 7.98 -9.60
N PRO A 47 -14.13 8.97 -10.01
CA PRO A 47 -14.21 10.26 -9.33
C PRO A 47 -14.60 10.17 -7.85
N GLU A 48 -15.39 9.17 -7.47
CA GLU A 48 -15.75 8.96 -6.05
C GLU A 48 -14.55 8.44 -5.25
N VAL A 49 -13.72 7.57 -5.84
CA VAL A 49 -12.47 7.13 -5.23
C VAL A 49 -11.49 8.30 -5.07
N ASP A 50 -11.32 9.13 -6.10
CA ASP A 50 -10.48 10.33 -6.02
C ASP A 50 -10.94 11.26 -4.88
N ARG A 51 -12.26 11.49 -4.77
CA ARG A 51 -12.86 12.29 -3.69
C ARG A 51 -12.61 11.68 -2.31
N LEU A 52 -12.83 10.38 -2.15
CA LEU A 52 -12.65 9.68 -0.87
C LEU A 52 -11.18 9.65 -0.44
N LEU A 53 -10.25 9.46 -1.38
CA LEU A 53 -8.80 9.52 -1.13
C LEU A 53 -8.39 10.92 -0.66
N GLN A 54 -8.83 11.97 -1.35
CA GLN A 54 -8.53 13.35 -0.95
C GLN A 54 -9.10 13.69 0.44
N GLN A 55 -10.34 13.27 0.72
CA GLN A 55 -10.96 13.45 2.03
C GLN A 55 -10.22 12.68 3.12
N GLY A 56 -9.86 11.43 2.84
CA GLY A 56 -9.10 10.58 3.75
C GLY A 56 -7.73 11.16 4.07
N ALA A 57 -7.02 11.69 3.07
CA ALA A 57 -5.70 12.31 3.26
C ALA A 57 -5.77 13.65 4.01
N SER A 58 -6.89 14.37 3.94
CA SER A 58 -7.07 15.67 4.59
C SER A 58 -7.69 15.60 5.99
N GLU A 59 -8.24 14.45 6.40
CA GLU A 59 -8.85 14.23 7.72
C GLU A 59 -7.83 13.71 8.73
N LEU A 60 -7.64 14.46 9.82
CA LEU A 60 -6.66 14.14 10.87
C LEU A 60 -7.28 13.36 12.03
N ASP A 61 -8.60 13.50 12.25
CA ASP A 61 -9.31 12.76 13.27
C ASP A 61 -9.49 11.31 12.82
N ARG A 62 -8.84 10.39 13.52
CA ARG A 62 -8.89 8.96 13.20
C ARG A 62 -10.31 8.41 13.20
N ALA A 63 -11.19 8.84 14.13
CA ALA A 63 -12.56 8.34 14.20
C ALA A 63 -13.39 8.78 12.99
N LYS A 64 -13.12 9.98 12.46
CA LYS A 64 -13.75 10.48 11.23
C LYS A 64 -13.12 9.89 9.96
N ARG A 65 -11.83 9.56 10.00
CA ARG A 65 -11.08 8.98 8.88
C ARG A 65 -11.50 7.54 8.58
N ILE A 66 -11.81 6.75 9.60
CA ILE A 66 -12.24 5.34 9.46
C ILE A 66 -13.41 5.14 8.48
N PRO A 67 -14.58 5.80 8.63
CA PRO A 67 -15.71 5.59 7.72
C PRO A 67 -15.39 6.00 6.27
N ILE A 68 -14.51 6.99 6.06
CA ILE A 68 -14.05 7.38 4.72
C ILE A 68 -13.30 6.22 4.05
N TYR A 69 -12.32 5.61 4.74
CA TYR A 69 -11.58 4.48 4.20
C TYR A 69 -12.43 3.20 4.08
N GLN A 70 -13.41 2.98 4.95
CA GLN A 70 -14.36 1.88 4.79
C GLN A 70 -15.18 2.03 3.51
N LYS A 71 -15.68 3.23 3.21
CA LYS A 71 -16.39 3.49 1.97
C LYS A 71 -15.48 3.35 0.75
N LEU A 72 -14.25 3.86 0.82
CA LEU A 72 -13.25 3.69 -0.22
C LEU A 72 -13.01 2.20 -0.53
N GLN A 73 -12.77 1.37 0.48
CA GLN A 73 -12.55 -0.06 0.33
C GLN A 73 -13.77 -0.78 -0.25
N GLN A 74 -14.98 -0.34 0.11
CA GLN A 74 -16.21 -0.85 -0.48
C GLN A 74 -16.26 -0.58 -1.99
N VAL A 75 -16.07 0.67 -2.42
CA VAL A 75 -16.12 1.04 -3.85
C VAL A 75 -15.04 0.30 -4.64
N LEU A 76 -13.81 0.25 -4.13
CA LEU A 76 -12.70 -0.48 -4.80
C LEU A 76 -13.01 -1.97 -4.98
N ARG A 77 -13.72 -2.58 -4.01
CA ARG A 77 -14.15 -3.98 -4.09
C ARG A 77 -15.30 -4.17 -5.09
N GLU A 78 -16.28 -3.28 -5.08
CA GLU A 78 -17.43 -3.31 -6.00
C GLU A 78 -16.98 -3.14 -7.45
N ASP A 79 -16.04 -2.24 -7.71
CA ASP A 79 -15.47 -1.99 -9.04
C ASP A 79 -14.48 -3.08 -9.48
N LEU A 80 -14.03 -3.93 -8.56
CA LEU A 80 -12.98 -4.92 -8.77
C LEU A 80 -11.71 -4.28 -9.38
N ALA A 81 -11.29 -3.12 -8.86
CA ALA A 81 -10.09 -2.41 -9.35
C ALA A 81 -8.84 -3.31 -9.30
N PHE A 82 -8.80 -4.24 -8.33
CA PHE A 82 -7.90 -5.37 -8.27
C PHE A 82 -8.59 -6.54 -7.55
N LEU A 83 -8.06 -7.75 -7.70
CA LEU A 83 -8.55 -8.94 -6.99
C LEU A 83 -7.52 -9.35 -5.91
N PRO A 84 -7.79 -9.10 -4.62
CA PRO A 84 -6.94 -9.61 -3.54
C PRO A 84 -6.89 -11.14 -3.55
N GLN A 85 -5.69 -11.72 -3.52
CA GLN A 85 -5.51 -13.18 -3.44
C GLN A 85 -5.20 -13.62 -2.00
N HIS A 86 -4.12 -13.11 -1.43
CA HIS A 86 -3.69 -13.40 -0.07
C HIS A 86 -2.74 -12.30 0.42
N GLN A 87 -2.56 -12.22 1.75
CA GLN A 87 -1.50 -11.44 2.35
C GLN A 87 -0.23 -12.30 2.43
N TYR A 88 0.94 -11.72 2.16
CA TYR A 88 2.20 -12.42 2.29
C TYR A 88 2.49 -12.80 3.74
N ALA A 89 2.88 -14.06 3.96
CA ALA A 89 3.54 -14.49 5.18
C ALA A 89 5.04 -14.23 5.03
N LEU A 90 5.57 -13.24 5.75
CA LEU A 90 7.00 -12.96 5.77
C LEU A 90 7.69 -13.93 6.74
N ILE A 91 8.43 -14.90 6.20
CA ILE A 91 9.22 -15.85 6.97
C ILE A 91 10.70 -15.50 6.79
N GLU A 92 11.34 -15.08 7.89
CA GLU A 92 12.75 -14.70 7.89
C GLU A 92 13.56 -15.60 8.83
N GLY A 93 14.70 -16.07 8.32
CA GLY A 93 15.65 -16.87 9.08
C GLY A 93 16.81 -16.01 9.55
N THR A 94 17.08 -16.01 10.87
CA THR A 94 18.25 -15.35 11.45
C THR A 94 19.26 -16.37 11.95
N LYS A 95 20.53 -15.96 12.09
CA LYS A 95 21.55 -16.80 12.73
C LYS A 95 21.25 -16.87 14.23
N GLY A 96 21.32 -18.06 14.84
CA GLY A 96 20.99 -18.23 16.26
C GLY A 96 21.83 -17.41 17.26
N LYS A 97 23.02 -16.94 16.84
CA LYS A 97 23.89 -16.04 17.62
C LYS A 97 23.59 -14.55 17.41
N LEU A 98 22.76 -14.18 16.44
CA LEU A 98 22.36 -12.80 16.20
C LEU A 98 21.36 -12.39 17.28
N LYS A 99 21.62 -11.27 17.94
CA LYS A 99 20.75 -10.64 18.93
C LYS A 99 20.32 -9.26 18.45
N GLY A 100 19.19 -8.77 18.96
CA GLY A 100 18.66 -7.44 18.64
C GLY A 100 17.85 -7.34 17.34
N TYR A 101 17.73 -8.42 16.55
CA TYR A 101 16.83 -8.46 15.40
C TYR A 101 15.36 -8.47 15.87
N GLU A 102 14.53 -7.58 15.28
CA GLU A 102 13.08 -7.53 15.51
C GLU A 102 12.35 -7.31 14.18
N PRO A 103 11.42 -8.20 13.78
CA PRO A 103 10.63 -8.00 12.58
C PRO A 103 9.53 -6.96 12.81
N ASP A 104 9.28 -6.10 11.82
CA ASP A 104 8.16 -5.16 11.79
C ASP A 104 7.51 -5.17 10.40
N ILE A 105 6.20 -5.42 10.36
CA ILE A 105 5.42 -5.48 9.11
C ILE A 105 5.14 -4.09 8.52
N ASN A 106 5.33 -3.02 9.31
CA ASN A 106 5.04 -1.65 8.90
C ASN A 106 6.24 -0.97 8.22
N VAL A 107 7.40 -1.62 8.21
CA VAL A 107 8.59 -1.13 7.51
C VAL A 107 8.82 -1.88 6.21
N ARG A 108 9.52 -1.24 5.27
CA ARG A 108 9.79 -1.82 3.95
C ARG A 108 10.78 -3.00 4.00
N LEU A 109 11.72 -2.94 4.94
CA LEU A 109 12.78 -3.94 5.11
C LEU A 109 13.03 -4.12 6.61
N ASN A 110 13.18 -5.37 7.06
CA ASN A 110 13.49 -5.71 8.46
C ASN A 110 14.94 -5.42 8.86
N THR A 111 15.56 -4.41 8.24
CA THR A 111 16.82 -3.80 8.67
C THR A 111 16.59 -2.45 9.38
N TRP A 112 15.34 -2.14 9.72
CA TRP A 112 14.95 -0.86 10.37
C TRP A 112 15.67 -0.62 11.69
N ASN A 113 15.99 -1.67 12.45
CA ASN A 113 16.69 -1.61 13.73
C ASN A 113 18.12 -2.19 13.67
N LEU A 114 18.76 -2.16 12.50
CA LEU A 114 20.10 -2.75 12.30
C LEU A 114 21.14 -2.29 13.33
N ALA A 115 21.05 -1.04 13.81
CA ALA A 115 21.96 -0.50 14.81
C ALA A 115 21.91 -1.22 16.17
N SER A 116 20.80 -1.91 16.47
CA SER A 116 20.63 -2.71 17.69
C SER A 116 21.20 -4.12 17.57
N TRP A 117 21.63 -4.52 16.37
CA TRP A 117 22.06 -5.88 16.11
C TRP A 117 23.48 -6.11 16.60
N HIS A 118 23.70 -7.24 17.27
CA HIS A 118 25.03 -7.65 17.68
C HIS A 118 25.14 -9.18 17.75
N TRP A 119 26.38 -9.67 17.77
CA TRP A 119 26.67 -11.08 18.02
C TRP A 119 26.76 -11.35 19.53
N ALA A 120 26.25 -12.50 19.95
CA ALA A 120 26.49 -13.06 21.28
C ALA A 120 27.87 -13.73 21.38
#